data_AF-A0A930QB62-F1
#
_entry.id   AF-A0A930QB62-F1
#
_cell.length_a   1.000
_cell.length_b   1.000
_cell.length_c   1.000
_cell.angle_alpha   90.00
_cell.angle_beta   90.00
_cell.angle_gamma   90.00
#
_symmetry.space_group_name_H-M   'P 1'
#
loop_
_entity.id
_entity.type
_entity.pdbx_description
1 polymer ?
#
loop_
_entity_poly.entity_id
_entity_poly.type
_entity_poly.pdbx_seq_one_letter_code
_entity_poly.pdbx_strand_id
1 'polypeptide(L)' 'MAEKDFKSIAEQLSLLASRGLTIENNSVAEEFLLHNNYYRISGYSLTLRKNDKFYP' A
#
# COMPACT_ATOMS: atom_id res chain seq x y z
N MET A 1 1.64 2.71 22.46
CA MET A 1 1.65 2.61 20.98
C MET A 1 0.39 1.86 20.60
N ALA A 2 -0.44 2.38 19.70
CA ALA A 2 -1.57 1.58 19.19
C ALA A 2 -1.00 0.32 18.52
N GLU A 3 -1.47 -0.86 18.90
CA GLU A 3 -1.18 -2.09 18.17
C GLU A 3 -1.72 -1.91 16.75
N LYS A 4 -0.84 -2.08 15.75
CA LYS A 4 -1.28 -2.12 14.36
C LYS A 4 -1.71 -3.53 14.07
N ASP A 5 -2.99 -3.72 13.78
CA ASP A 5 -3.52 -5.00 13.34
C ASP A 5 -2.76 -5.49 12.11
N PHE A 6 -2.45 -6.78 12.10
CA PHE A 6 -1.96 -7.46 10.92
C PHE A 6 -3.00 -7.36 9.80
N LYS A 7 -2.53 -7.11 8.57
CA LYS A 7 -3.36 -7.08 7.37
C LYS A 7 -2.80 -8.06 6.35
N SER A 8 -3.69 -8.88 5.79
CA SER A 8 -3.41 -9.68 4.59
C SER A 8 -3.02 -8.80 3.41
N ILE A 9 -2.42 -9.40 2.37
CA ILE A 9 -2.02 -8.68 1.16
C ILE A 9 -3.23 -8.01 0.47
N ALA A 10 -4.36 -8.70 0.41
CA ALA A 10 -5.59 -8.15 -0.16
C ALA A 10 -6.10 -6.92 0.61
N GLU A 11 -6.05 -6.95 1.95
CA GLU A 11 -6.40 -5.80 2.78
C GLU A 11 -5.40 -4.65 2.63
N GLN A 12 -4.12 -4.95 2.45
CA GLN A 12 -3.08 -3.95 2.18
C GLN A 12 -3.32 -3.25 0.85
N LEU A 13 -3.64 -3.98 -0.22
CA LEU A 13 -3.99 -3.39 -1.52
C LEU A 13 -5.24 -2.54 -1.44
N SER A 14 -6.29 -3.05 -0.80
CA SER A 14 -7.54 -2.31 -0.59
C SER A 14 -7.29 -1.00 0.15
N LEU A 15 -6.41 -1.03 1.16
CA LEU A 15 -5.98 0.17 1.88
C LEU A 15 -5.22 1.14 0.98
N LEU A 16 -4.28 0.67 0.16
CA LEU A 16 -3.52 1.54 -0.77
C LEU A 16 -4.45 2.18 -1.82
N ALA A 17 -5.38 1.41 -2.39
CA ALA A 17 -6.37 1.90 -3.34
C ALA A 17 -7.28 2.96 -2.69
N SER A 18 -7.78 2.70 -1.48
CA SER A 18 -8.61 3.67 -0.72
C SER A 18 -7.88 4.98 -0.42
N ARG A 19 -6.55 4.95 -0.43
CA ARG A 19 -5.66 6.08 -0.22
C ARG A 19 -5.31 6.82 -1.50
N GLY A 20 -5.80 6.36 -2.65
CA GLY A 20 -5.59 6.99 -3.95
C GLY A 20 -4.41 6.42 -4.74
N LEU A 21 -3.83 5.29 -4.33
CA LEU A 21 -2.87 4.60 -5.19
C LEU A 21 -3.61 3.96 -6.36
N THR A 22 -3.28 4.36 -7.58
CA THR A 22 -3.77 3.70 -8.80
C THR A 22 -3.13 2.33 -8.94
N ILE A 23 -3.96 1.30 -9.11
CA ILE A 23 -3.51 -0.09 -9.30
C ILE A 23 -4.04 -0.56 -10.65
N GLU A 24 -3.14 -0.80 -11.60
CA GLU A 24 -3.51 -1.21 -12.96
C GLU A 24 -3.82 -2.71 -13.06
N ASN A 25 -3.11 -3.53 -12.28
CA ASN A 25 -3.28 -4.98 -12.25
C ASN A 25 -3.15 -5.51 -10.81
N ASN A 26 -4.25 -6.03 -10.27
CA ASN A 26 -4.28 -6.53 -8.89
C ASN A 26 -3.34 -7.72 -8.68
N SER A 27 -3.28 -8.68 -9.61
CA SER A 27 -2.42 -9.87 -9.45
C SER A 27 -0.94 -9.50 -9.39
N VAL A 28 -0.50 -8.56 -10.24
CA VAL A 28 0.88 -8.04 -10.20
C VAL A 28 1.15 -7.29 -8.91
N ALA A 29 0.19 -6.49 -8.43
CA ALA A 29 0.33 -5.75 -7.18
C ALA A 29 0.36 -6.66 -5.93
N GLU A 30 -0.40 -7.76 -5.94
CA GLU A 30 -0.38 -8.79 -4.90
C GLU A 30 0.98 -9.49 -4.86
N GLU A 31 1.47 -9.95 -6.01
CA GLU A 31 2.79 -10.56 -6.14
C GLU A 31 3.90 -9.60 -5.70
N PHE A 32 3.80 -8.33 -6.09
CA PHE A 32 4.74 -7.31 -5.67
C PHE A 32 4.78 -7.17 -4.14
N LEU A 33 3.62 -7.05 -3.48
CA LEU A 33 3.53 -6.90 -2.03
C LEU A 33 3.98 -8.16 -1.28
N LEU A 34 3.72 -9.35 -1.83
CA LEU A 34 4.20 -10.61 -1.28
C LEU A 34 5.73 -10.63 -1.14
N HIS A 35 6.44 -10.13 -2.16
CA HIS A 35 7.91 -10.17 -2.19
C HIS A 35 8.57 -8.93 -1.57
N ASN A 36 7.89 -7.78 -1.54
CA ASN A 36 8.49 -6.51 -1.12
C ASN A 36 7.95 -5.98 0.21
N ASN A 37 6.82 -6.49 0.69
CA ASN A 37 6.07 -6.05 1.85
C ASN A 37 5.54 -4.60 1.77
N TYR A 38 4.43 -4.36 2.48
CA TYR A 38 3.81 -3.04 2.61
C TYR A 38 4.76 -1.95 3.12
N TYR A 39 5.65 -2.28 4.06
CA TYR A 39 6.58 -1.34 4.66
C TYR A 39 7.48 -0.66 3.61
N ARG A 40 7.92 -1.43 2.60
CA ARG A 40 8.79 -0.94 1.55
C ARG A 40 8.07 0.10 0.68
N ILE A 41 6.86 -0.22 0.21
CA ILE A 41 6.00 0.74 -0.52
C ILE A 41 5.76 1.99 0.31
N SER A 42 5.40 1.84 1.59
CA SER A 42 5.12 2.99 2.45
C SER A 42 6.32 3.92 2.63
N GLY A 43 7.54 3.41 2.62
CA GLY A 43 8.77 4.22 2.69
C GLY A 43 9.05 4.96 1.38
N TYR A 44 9.00 4.26 0.24
CA TYR A 44 9.34 4.86 -1.06
C TYR A 44 8.26 5.79 -1.62
N SER A 45 7.03 5.68 -1.14
CA SER A 45 5.92 6.56 -1.56
C SER A 45 5.84 7.90 -0.80
N LEU A 46 6.77 8.20 0.11
CA LEU A 46 6.71 9.41 0.94
C LEU A 46 6.61 10.71 0.14
N THR A 47 7.32 10.80 -0.99
CA THR A 47 7.28 11.98 -1.87
C THR A 47 6.05 12.01 -2.77
N LEU A 48 5.28 10.93 -2.83
CA LEU A 48 4.11 10.75 -3.68
C LEU A 48 2.78 10.89 -2.89
N ARG A 49 2.83 11.26 -1.60
CA ARG A 49 1.65 11.32 -0.72
C ARG A 49 1.63 12.53 0.23
N LYS A 50 0.44 13.02 0.59
CA LYS A 50 0.20 13.82 1.82
C LYS A 50 -0.21 12.85 2.89
N ASN A 51 0.54 12.77 3.98
CA ASN A 51 0.20 11.89 5.09
C ASN A 51 0.03 10.44 4.58
N ASP A 52 -1.21 9.97 4.51
CA ASP A 52 -1.55 8.65 4.01
C ASP A 52 -2.32 8.65 2.69
N LYS A 53 -2.49 9.79 2.01
CA LYS A 53 -3.16 9.88 0.70
C LYS A 53 -2.21 10.20 -0.45
N PHE A 54 -2.27 9.41 -1.51
CA PHE A 54 -1.54 9.62 -2.75
C PHE A 54 -2.16 10.78 -3.54
N TYR A 55 -1.35 11.48 -4.31
CA TYR A 55 -1.82 12.51 -5.25
C TYR A 55 -1.72 12.01 -6.70
N PRO A 56 -2.50 12.60 -7.63
CA PRO A 56 -2.36 12.36 -9.07
C PRO A 56 -0.99 12.76 -9.62
#